data_AF-A0A2M6ZCY9-F1
#
_entry.id   AF-A0A2M6ZCY9-F1
#
_cell.length_a   1.000
_cell.length_b   1.000
_cell.length_c   1.000
_cell.angle_alpha   90.00
_cell.angle_beta   90.00
_cell.angle_gamma   90.00
#
_symmetry.space_group_name_H-M   'P 1'
#
loop_
_entity.id
_entity.type
_entity.pdbx_description
1 polymer ?
#
loop_
_entity_poly.entity_id
_entity_poly.type
_entity_poly.pdbx_seq_one_letter_code
_entity_poly.pdbx_strand_id
1 'polypeptide(L)'
;MGVMAESMVAYAQPLLDATDGSHEQVQNALSIAQMCWNLALLPETEQEQSLAEMQPALKMDVAEFADFRHSVIAPMIARHHEMFPNMPRLDSQRMARLSRDEKYHGTGRNAPCPCNSGKKYKRCCGR
;
A
#
# COMPACT_ATOMS: atom_id res chain seq x y z
N MET A 1 5.22 -19.17 17.38
CA MET A 1 5.19 -18.39 16.12
C MET A 1 5.87 -17.05 16.41
N GLY A 2 6.51 -16.40 15.45
CA GLY A 2 7.23 -15.15 15.74
C GLY A 2 6.29 -14.01 16.10
N VAL A 3 6.65 -13.19 17.09
CA VAL A 3 5.91 -11.99 17.55
C VAL A 3 5.42 -11.06 16.43
N MET A 4 6.13 -11.02 15.30
CA MET A 4 5.73 -10.24 14.13
C MET A 4 4.48 -10.82 13.43
N ALA A 5 4.39 -12.15 13.31
CA ALA A 5 3.23 -12.80 12.70
C ALA A 5 1.98 -12.62 13.58
N GLU A 6 2.14 -12.71 14.89
CA GLU A 6 1.05 -12.46 15.85
C GLU A 6 0.55 -11.01 15.78
N SER A 7 1.46 -10.05 15.64
CA SER A 7 1.11 -8.63 15.49
C SER A 7 0.34 -8.34 14.20
N MET A 8 0.70 -9.02 13.10
CA MET A 8 -0.02 -8.88 11.82
C MET A 8 -1.43 -9.48 11.87
N VAL A 9 -1.58 -10.64 12.51
CA VAL A 9 -2.90 -11.24 12.74
C VAL A 9 -3.74 -10.34 13.65
N ALA A 10 -3.17 -9.87 14.75
CA ALA A 10 -3.85 -8.95 15.67
C ALA A 10 -4.28 -7.65 14.98
N TYR A 11 -3.48 -7.15 14.03
CA TYR A 11 -3.86 -6.00 13.20
C TYR A 11 -5.09 -6.30 12.34
N ALA A 12 -5.10 -7.43 11.62
CA ALA A 12 -6.20 -7.82 10.74
C ALA A 12 -7.47 -8.31 11.46
N GLN A 13 -7.38 -8.57 12.77
CA GLN A 13 -8.42 -9.20 13.58
C GLN A 13 -9.83 -8.60 13.41
N PRO A 14 -10.04 -7.27 13.41
CA PRO A 14 -11.40 -6.72 13.25
C PRO A 14 -12.07 -7.11 11.92
N LEU A 15 -11.27 -7.30 10.87
CA LEU A 15 -11.78 -7.74 9.57
C LEU A 15 -12.03 -9.25 9.54
N LEU A 16 -11.19 -10.03 10.23
CA LEU A 16 -11.36 -11.48 10.36
C LEU A 16 -12.61 -11.83 11.18
N ASP A 17 -12.87 -11.09 12.26
CA ASP A 17 -14.04 -11.27 13.12
C ASP A 17 -15.36 -10.95 12.41
N ALA A 18 -15.31 -10.13 11.34
CA ALA A 18 -16.46 -9.82 10.50
C ALA A 18 -16.77 -10.89 9.43
N THR A 19 -15.92 -11.92 9.30
CA THR A 19 -16.11 -13.01 8.34
C THR A 19 -16.91 -14.17 8.93
N ASP A 20 -17.52 -14.98 8.08
CA ASP A 20 -18.12 -16.27 8.44
C ASP A 20 -17.08 -17.41 8.56
N GLY A 21 -15.79 -17.11 8.43
CA GLY A 21 -14.70 -18.08 8.43
C GLY A 21 -14.53 -18.84 7.12
N SER A 22 -15.33 -18.57 6.08
CA SER A 22 -15.11 -19.13 4.75
C SER A 22 -13.76 -18.67 4.20
N HIS A 23 -13.11 -19.56 3.45
CA HIS A 23 -11.80 -19.27 2.87
C HIS A 23 -11.81 -17.99 2.01
N GLU A 24 -12.89 -17.77 1.26
CA GLU A 24 -13.05 -16.58 0.40
C GLU A 24 -13.15 -15.29 1.23
N GLN A 25 -14.02 -15.25 2.25
CA GLN A 25 -14.16 -14.05 3.08
C GLN A 25 -12.90 -13.75 3.88
N VAL A 26 -12.25 -14.78 4.44
CA VAL A 26 -10.97 -14.64 5.14
C VAL A 26 -9.89 -14.10 4.21
N GLN A 27 -9.80 -14.61 2.97
CA GLN A 27 -8.85 -14.12 1.98
C GLN A 27 -9.13 -12.65 1.59
N ASN A 28 -10.40 -12.28 1.45
CA ASN A 28 -10.80 -10.89 1.19
C ASN A 28 -10.45 -9.97 2.36
N ALA A 29 -10.74 -10.38 3.60
CA ALA A 29 -10.39 -9.64 4.81
C ALA A 29 -8.87 -9.40 4.93
N LEU A 30 -8.06 -10.43 4.66
CA LEU A 30 -6.60 -10.30 4.65
C LEU A 30 -6.11 -9.36 3.54
N SER A 31 -6.73 -9.40 2.37
CA SER A 31 -6.40 -8.53 1.24
C SER A 31 -6.72 -7.06 1.57
N ILE A 32 -7.86 -6.80 2.20
CA ILE A 32 -8.24 -5.46 2.70
C ILE A 32 -7.28 -5.00 3.81
N ALA A 33 -6.90 -5.88 4.73
CA ALA A 33 -5.94 -5.57 5.79
C ALA A 33 -4.59 -5.12 5.19
N GLN A 34 -4.07 -5.88 4.22
CA GLN A 34 -2.82 -5.58 3.54
C GLN A 34 -2.90 -4.26 2.75
N MET A 35 -4.02 -4.02 2.08
CA MET A 35 -4.27 -2.76 1.38
C MET A 35 -4.24 -1.57 2.36
N CYS A 36 -4.96 -1.64 3.48
CA CYS A 36 -4.98 -0.58 4.49
C CYS A 36 -3.61 -0.36 5.13
N TRP A 37 -2.83 -1.43 5.30
CA TRP A 37 -1.45 -1.33 5.78
C TRP A 37 -0.58 -0.54 4.81
N ASN A 38 -0.66 -0.85 3.51
CA ASN A 38 0.10 -0.12 2.50
C ASN A 38 -0.29 1.36 2.47
N LEU A 39 -1.59 1.67 2.53
CA LEU A 39 -2.08 3.04 2.62
C LEU A 39 -1.55 3.76 3.87
N ALA A 40 -1.51 3.10 5.03
CA ALA A 40 -1.02 3.68 6.27
C ALA A 40 0.46 4.11 6.23
N LEU A 41 1.25 3.54 5.31
CA LEU A 41 2.64 3.92 5.08
C LEU A 41 2.80 5.14 4.18
N LEU A 42 1.77 5.51 3.41
CA LEU A 42 1.80 6.64 2.49
C LEU A 42 1.57 7.97 3.23
N PRO A 43 2.08 9.10 2.70
CA PRO A 43 1.64 10.43 3.11
C PRO A 43 0.15 10.64 2.85
N GLU A 44 -0.55 11.44 3.67
CA GLU A 44 -2.00 11.66 3.57
C GLU A 44 -2.45 12.11 2.17
N THR A 45 -1.67 12.97 1.49
CA THR A 45 -1.95 13.41 0.13
C THR A 45 -1.93 12.26 -0.89
N GLU A 46 -1.04 11.29 -0.71
CA GLU A 46 -0.92 10.13 -1.60
C GLU A 46 -1.95 9.04 -1.24
N GLN A 47 -2.39 8.98 0.03
CA GLN A 47 -3.52 8.15 0.44
C GLN A 47 -4.80 8.57 -0.28
N GLU A 48 -5.11 9.87 -0.30
CA GLU A 48 -6.31 10.38 -0.98
C GLU A 48 -6.30 10.08 -2.48
N GLN A 49 -5.15 10.25 -3.14
CA GLN A 49 -4.99 9.92 -4.56
C GLN A 49 -5.18 8.42 -4.81
N SER A 50 -4.52 7.58 -3.99
CA SER A 50 -4.64 6.12 -4.11
C SER A 50 -6.10 5.69 -3.91
N LEU A 51 -6.81 6.25 -2.93
CA LEU A 51 -8.22 5.95 -2.70
C LEU A 51 -9.12 6.38 -3.87
N ALA A 52 -8.85 7.53 -4.47
CA ALA A 52 -9.59 8.00 -5.65
C ALA A 52 -9.37 7.09 -6.88
N GLU A 53 -8.16 6.56 -7.07
CA GLU A 53 -7.85 5.61 -8.14
C GLU A 53 -8.47 4.23 -7.89
N MET A 54 -8.61 3.83 -6.63
CA MET A 54 -9.19 2.54 -6.25
C MET A 54 -10.71 2.49 -6.36
N GLN A 55 -11.40 3.61 -6.15
CA GLN A 55 -12.85 3.70 -6.25
C GLN A 55 -13.42 3.07 -7.55
N PRO A 56 -12.97 3.45 -8.77
CA PRO A 56 -13.51 2.87 -10.01
C PRO A 56 -13.13 1.39 -10.18
N ALA A 57 -12.00 0.95 -9.63
CA ALA A 57 -11.56 -0.45 -9.70
C ALA A 57 -12.44 -1.39 -8.87
N LEU A 58 -12.96 -0.89 -7.75
CA LEU A 58 -13.87 -1.64 -6.87
C LEU A 58 -15.32 -1.68 -7.38
N LYS A 59 -15.65 -0.94 -8.46
CA LYS A 59 -17.00 -0.86 -9.05
C LYS A 59 -18.09 -0.46 -8.04
N MET A 60 -17.72 0.27 -7.00
CA MET A 60 -18.64 0.78 -5.98
C MET A 60 -19.15 2.15 -6.40
N ASP A 61 -20.37 2.49 -6.00
CA ASP A 61 -20.83 3.87 -6.16
C ASP A 61 -20.14 4.82 -5.14
N VAL A 62 -20.38 6.12 -5.30
CA VAL A 62 -19.73 7.15 -4.47
C VAL A 62 -20.13 7.02 -2.99
N ALA A 63 -21.38 6.68 -2.71
CA ALA A 63 -21.89 6.56 -1.34
C ALA A 63 -21.37 5.27 -0.69
N GLU A 64 -21.45 4.13 -1.39
CA GLU A 64 -20.90 2.86 -0.94
C GLU A 64 -19.40 2.96 -0.66
N PHE A 65 -18.64 3.62 -1.53
CA PHE A 65 -17.20 3.80 -1.32
C PHE A 65 -16.91 4.75 -0.15
N ALA A 66 -17.70 5.81 0.03
CA ALA A 66 -17.56 6.71 1.19
C ALA A 66 -17.82 5.97 2.51
N ASP A 67 -18.84 5.12 2.55
CA ASP A 67 -19.17 4.28 3.69
C ASP A 67 -18.07 3.26 3.96
N PHE A 68 -17.54 2.60 2.92
CA PHE A 68 -16.42 1.67 3.05
C PHE A 68 -15.15 2.37 3.55
N ARG A 69 -14.86 3.57 3.05
CA ARG A 69 -13.74 4.38 3.51
C ARG A 69 -13.87 4.72 5.00
N HIS A 70 -15.06 5.10 5.44
CA HIS A 70 -15.30 5.49 6.83
C HIS A 70 -15.35 4.30 7.80
N SER A 71 -15.98 3.19 7.40
CA SER A 71 -16.20 2.01 8.25
C SER A 71 -15.03 1.03 8.28
N VAL A 72 -14.21 0.98 7.23
CA VAL A 72 -13.14 -0.01 7.08
C VAL A 72 -11.77 0.66 6.93
N ILE A 73 -11.59 1.51 5.91
CA ILE A 73 -10.24 1.99 5.55
C ILE A 73 -9.66 2.90 6.64
N ALA A 74 -10.38 3.97 7.00
CA ALA A 74 -9.93 4.94 7.99
C ALA A 74 -9.61 4.30 9.37
N PRO A 75 -10.48 3.45 9.97
CA PRO A 75 -10.17 2.84 11.25
C PRO A 75 -9.01 1.84 11.15
N MET A 76 -8.84 1.12 10.05
CA MET A 76 -7.70 0.22 9.86
C MET A 76 -6.37 0.99 9.71
N ILE A 77 -6.36 2.13 9.03
CA ILE A 77 -5.17 3.01 8.96
C ILE A 77 -4.82 3.58 10.34
N ALA A 78 -5.82 4.06 11.09
CA ALA A 78 -5.60 4.57 12.45
C ALA A 78 -5.05 3.47 13.37
N ARG A 79 -5.63 2.27 13.30
CA ARG A 79 -5.15 1.09 14.04
C ARG A 79 -3.70 0.74 13.70
N HIS A 80 -3.30 0.86 12.43
CA HIS A 80 -1.91 0.66 12.03
C HIS A 80 -0.97 1.64 12.75
N HIS A 81 -1.31 2.93 12.77
CA HIS A 81 -0.49 3.96 13.43
C HIS A 81 -0.41 3.75 14.95
N GLU A 82 -1.48 3.30 15.58
CA GLU A 82 -1.51 2.98 17.03
C GLU A 82 -0.65 1.76 17.37
N MET A 83 -0.76 0.68 16.58
CA MET A 83 -0.03 -0.57 16.84
C MET A 83 1.45 -0.49 16.42
N PHE A 84 1.78 0.33 15.41
CA PHE A 84 3.12 0.38 14.81
C PHE A 84 3.67 1.82 14.70
N PRO A 85 3.79 2.57 15.81
CA PRO A 85 4.18 3.99 15.79
C PRO A 85 5.59 4.25 15.24
N ASN A 86 6.47 3.26 15.28
CA ASN A 86 7.86 3.37 14.81
C ASN A 86 8.05 2.82 13.38
N MET A 87 6.97 2.47 12.67
CA MET A 87 7.09 1.98 11.31
C MET A 87 7.45 3.13 10.37
N PRO A 88 8.55 3.02 9.59
CA PRO A 88 8.97 4.11 8.73
C PRO A 88 7.92 4.32 7.63
N ARG A 89 7.26 5.48 7.65
CA ARG A 89 6.41 5.92 6.56
C ARG A 89 7.25 6.01 5.28
N LEU A 90 6.67 5.59 4.17
CA LEU A 90 7.27 5.78 2.87
C LEU A 90 7.23 7.28 2.59
N ASP A 91 8.35 7.96 2.80
CA ASP A 91 8.46 9.34 2.36
C ASP A 91 8.39 9.40 0.83
N SER A 92 7.95 10.54 0.30
CA SER A 92 7.78 10.72 -1.15
C SER A 92 9.10 10.53 -1.92
N GLN A 93 10.28 10.70 -1.29
CA GLN A 93 11.56 10.44 -1.94
C GLN A 93 11.81 8.94 -2.12
N ARG A 94 11.45 8.12 -1.12
CA ARG A 94 11.58 6.67 -1.13
C ARG A 94 10.58 6.04 -2.09
N MET A 95 9.36 6.58 -2.16
CA MET A 95 8.37 6.20 -3.17
C MET A 95 8.81 6.55 -4.59
N ALA A 96 9.32 7.76 -4.81
CA ALA A 96 9.86 8.16 -6.11
C ALA A 96 11.05 7.30 -6.55
N ARG A 97 11.81 6.72 -5.62
CA ARG A 97 12.85 5.74 -5.95
C ARG A 97 12.25 4.40 -6.40
N LEU A 98 11.29 3.86 -5.64
CA LEU A 98 10.62 2.60 -5.99
C LEU A 98 9.92 2.67 -7.36
N SER A 99 9.18 3.75 -7.64
CA SER A 99 8.49 3.92 -8.92
C SER A 99 9.44 4.09 -10.12
N ARG A 100 10.62 4.69 -9.92
CA ARG A 100 11.66 4.78 -10.96
C ARG A 100 12.31 3.43 -11.25
N ASP A 101 12.57 2.62 -10.22
CA ASP A 101 13.09 1.27 -10.39
C ASP A 101 12.06 0.38 -11.11
N GLU A 102 10.77 0.50 -10.79
CA GLU A 102 9.69 -0.24 -11.44
C GLU A 102 9.51 0.13 -12.92
N LYS A 103 9.55 1.43 -13.25
CA LYS A 103 9.42 1.93 -14.64
C LYS A 103 10.51 1.39 -15.58
N TYR A 104 11.68 1.07 -15.06
CA TYR A 104 12.83 0.63 -15.83
C TYR A 104 13.35 -0.75 -15.38
N HIS A 105 12.44 -1.59 -14.88
CA HIS A 105 12.74 -2.94 -14.42
C HIS A 105 13.53 -3.73 -15.48
N GLY A 106 14.67 -4.29 -15.08
CA GLY A 106 15.58 -5.00 -15.99
C GLY A 106 16.64 -4.13 -16.68
N THR A 107 16.61 -2.80 -16.51
CA THR A 107 17.69 -1.93 -17.02
C THR A 107 18.95 -2.12 -16.18
N GLY A 108 19.97 -2.77 -16.77
CA GLY A 108 21.24 -2.97 -16.10
C GLY A 108 21.90 -1.63 -15.69
N ARG A 109 22.48 -1.56 -14.48
CA ARG A 109 23.10 -0.33 -13.92
C ARG A 109 24.07 0.39 -14.87
N ASN A 110 24.79 -0.36 -15.71
CA ASN A 110 25.77 0.19 -16.66
C ASN A 110 25.20 0.42 -18.08
N ALA A 111 23.97 -0.01 -18.35
CA ALA A 111 23.30 0.17 -19.64
C ALA A 111 23.03 1.67 -19.90
N PRO A 112 22.89 2.09 -21.18
CA PRO A 112 22.39 3.41 -21.51
C PRO A 112 21.02 3.63 -20.87
N CYS A 113 20.78 4.84 -20.37
CA CYS A 113 19.55 5.16 -19.65
C CYS A 113 18.36 5.27 -20.62
N PRO A 114 17.23 4.59 -20.37
CA PRO A 114 16.05 4.57 -21.24
C PRO A 114 15.29 5.91 -21.33
N CYS A 115 15.70 6.94 -20.60
CA CYS A 115 15.18 8.31 -20.74
C CYS A 115 15.87 9.11 -21.86
N ASN A 116 16.69 8.47 -22.70
CA ASN A 116 17.42 9.08 -23.82
C ASN A 116 18.38 10.21 -23.44
N SER A 117 18.82 10.29 -22.18
CA SER A 117 19.75 11.34 -21.74
C SER A 117 21.21 11.14 -22.20
N GLY A 118 21.52 10.04 -22.89
CA GLY A 118 22.89 9.63 -23.27
C GLY A 118 23.79 9.18 -22.11
N LYS A 119 23.29 9.10 -20.87
CA LYS A 119 24.06 8.70 -19.67
C LYS A 119 23.84 7.21 -19.35
N LYS A 120 24.75 6.58 -18.62
CA LYS A 120 24.51 5.25 -18.01
C LYS A 120 23.39 5.32 -16.98
N TYR A 121 22.56 4.28 -16.85
CA TYR A 121 21.40 4.24 -15.94
C TYR A 121 21.77 4.66 -14.50
N LYS A 122 22.84 4.09 -13.93
CA LYS A 122 23.34 4.45 -12.58
C LYS A 122 23.81 5.89 -12.40
N ARG A 123 23.94 6.66 -13.48
CA ARG A 123 24.35 8.09 -13.48
C ARG A 123 23.21 9.02 -13.92
N CYS A 124 22.00 8.49 -14.10
CA CYS A 124 20.82 9.24 -14.51
C CYS A 124 19.59 8.80 -13.71
N CYS A 125 18.65 8.04 -14.29
CA CYS A 125 17.41 7.66 -13.61
C CYS A 125 17.59 6.66 -12.46
N GLY A 126 18.65 5.84 -12.47
CA GLY A 126 18.94 4.87 -11.42
C GLY A 126 19.84 5.41 -10.30
N ARG A 127 19.69 6.71 -9.97
CA ARG A 127 20.49 7.43 -8.97
C ARG A 127 19.66 7.74 -7.73
#